data_AF-A0A2W6D189-F1
#
_entry.id   AF-A0A2W6D189-F1
#
_cell.length_a   1.000
_cell.length_b   1.000
_cell.length_c   1.000
_cell.angle_alpha   90.00
_cell.angle_beta   90.00
_cell.angle_gamma   90.00
#
_symmetry.space_group_name_H-M   'P 1'
#
loop_
_entity.id
_entity.type
_entity.pdbx_description
1 polymer ?
#
loop_
_entity_poly.entity_id
_entity_poly.type
_entity_poly.pdbx_seq_one_letter_code
_entity_poly.pdbx_strand_id
1 'polypeptide(L)' 'MSEPRHVLTAVAWPYASGPRHIGHVAGFGVPSDVFSRYQRMAGNKVLMVSGTD' A
#
# COMPACT_ATOMS: atom_id res chain seq x y z
N MET A 1 23.95 9.47 5.86
CA MET A 1 22.72 8.83 5.35
C MET A 1 21.71 9.94 5.08
N SER A 2 20.88 9.83 4.04
CA SER A 2 19.79 10.79 3.81
C SER A 2 18.84 10.82 5.00
N GLU A 3 18.26 11.98 5.30
CA GLU A 3 17.18 12.10 6.28
C GLU A 3 15.99 11.19 5.89
N PRO A 4 15.28 10.58 6.88
CA PRO A 4 14.09 9.78 6.65
C PRO A 4 12.99 10.58 5.92
N ARG A 5 12.51 10.07 4.78
CA ARG A 5 11.37 10.67 4.09
C ARG A 5 10.06 10.22 4.72
N HIS A 6 9.06 11.10 4.69
CA HIS A 6 7.68 10.73 4.96
C HIS A 6 7.05 10.23 3.66
N VAL A 7 6.44 9.04 3.70
CA VAL A 7 5.83 8.39 2.53
C VAL A 7 4.40 7.99 2.87
N LEU A 8 3.44 8.49 2.10
CA LEU A 8 2.06 8.03 2.10
C LEU A 8 1.88 7.00 1.00
N THR A 9 1.45 5.79 1.35
CA THR A 9 1.00 4.78 0.38
C THR A 9 -0.52 4.71 0.42
N ALA A 10 -1.17 5.29 -0.59
CA ALA A 10 -2.63 5.27 -0.74
C ALA A 10 -3.02 4.10 -1.64
N VAL A 11 -3.59 3.06 -1.04
CA VAL A 11 -4.05 1.86 -1.78
C VAL A 11 -5.38 2.17 -2.44
N ALA A 12 -5.58 1.71 -3.68
CA ALA A 12 -6.89 1.75 -4.30
C ALA A 12 -7.88 0.92 -3.46
N TRP A 13 -9.02 1.51 -3.09
CA TRP A 13 -10.02 0.81 -2.30
C TRP A 13 -10.90 -0.01 -3.24
N PRO A 14 -11.03 -1.33 -3.03
CA PRO A 14 -12.07 -2.08 -3.72
C PRO A 14 -13.44 -1.59 -3.26
N TYR A 15 -14.39 -1.52 -4.20
CA TYR A 15 -15.79 -1.35 -3.84
C TYR A 15 -16.23 -2.41 -2.83
N ALA A 16 -16.96 -2.00 -1.81
CA ALA A 16 -17.58 -2.89 -0.83
C ALA A 16 -18.64 -3.78 -1.49
N SER A 17 -19.29 -3.27 -2.53
CA SER A 17 -20.35 -3.93 -3.30
C SER A 17 -19.80 -4.93 -4.33
N GLY A 18 -19.09 -5.95 -3.87
CA GLY A 18 -18.75 -7.06 -4.76
C GLY A 18 -17.69 -8.02 -4.24
N PRO A 19 -17.63 -9.23 -4.84
CA PRO A 19 -16.58 -10.18 -4.53
C PRO A 19 -15.23 -9.66 -5.04
N ARG A 20 -14.18 -9.90 -4.25
CA ARG A 20 -12.80 -9.64 -4.68
C ARG A 20 -12.25 -10.86 -5.41
N HIS A 21 -11.40 -10.63 -6.41
CA HIS A 21 -10.68 -11.68 -7.11
C HIS A 21 -9.16 -11.46 -7.06
N ILE A 22 -8.38 -12.43 -7.55
CA ILE A 22 -6.91 -12.40 -7.47
C ILE A 22 -6.29 -11.17 -8.16
N GLY A 23 -6.94 -10.65 -9.20
CA GLY A 23 -6.54 -9.38 -9.82
C GLY A 23 -6.49 -8.18 -8.86
N HIS A 24 -7.32 -8.13 -7.81
CA HIS A 24 -7.22 -7.09 -6.78
C HIS A 24 -5.97 -7.24 -5.91
N VAL A 25 -5.64 -8.49 -5.55
CA VAL A 25 -4.43 -8.83 -4.79
C VAL A 25 -3.19 -8.50 -5.62
N ALA A 26 -3.15 -8.93 -6.87
CA ALA A 26 -2.03 -8.68 -7.78
C ALA A 26 -1.92 -7.21 -8.22
N GLY A 27 -3.07 -6.53 -8.39
CA GLY A 27 -3.13 -5.18 -8.95
C GLY A 27 -2.82 -4.08 -7.94
N PHE A 28 -3.37 -4.16 -6.72
CA PHE A 28 -3.12 -3.13 -5.69
C PHE A 28 -2.72 -3.67 -4.32
N GLY A 29 -3.22 -4.84 -3.92
CA GLY A 29 -3.00 -5.37 -2.56
C GLY A 29 -1.52 -5.65 -2.26
N VAL A 30 -0.92 -6.56 -3.02
CA VAL A 30 0.48 -6.97 -2.86
C VAL A 30 1.46 -5.85 -3.28
N PRO A 31 1.30 -5.16 -4.42
CA PRO A 31 2.25 -4.11 -4.81
C PRO A 31 2.38 -3.00 -3.77
N SER A 32 1.27 -2.54 -3.19
CA SER A 32 1.29 -1.48 -2.17
C SER A 32 1.90 -1.92 -0.83
N ASP A 33 1.65 -3.17 -0.41
CA ASP A 33 2.28 -3.74 0.79
C ASP A 33 3.80 -3.90 0.59
N VAL A 34 4.23 -4.47 -0.55
CA VAL A 34 5.65 -4.65 -0.87
C VAL A 34 6.38 -3.32 -0.90
N PHE A 35 5.84 -2.31 -1.59
CA PHE A 35 6.43 -0.98 -1.63
C PHE A 35 6.53 -0.36 -0.22
N SER A 36 5.46 -0.44 0.57
CA SER A 36 5.44 0.11 1.93
C SER A 36 6.48 -0.55 2.83
N ARG A 37 6.63 -1.87 2.75
CA ARG A 37 7.65 -2.61 3.51
C ARG A 37 9.06 -2.23 3.06
N TYR A 38 9.30 -2.16 1.76
CA TYR A 38 10.57 -1.70 1.22
C TYR A 38 10.95 -0.31 1.76
N GLN A 39 10.02 0.65 1.72
CA GLN A 39 10.29 2.01 2.22
C GLN A 39 10.58 2.03 3.72
N ARG A 40 9.88 1.22 4.53
CA ARG A 40 10.19 1.08 5.97
C ARG A 40 11.59 0.51 6.20
N MET A 41 11.97 -0.55 5.46
CA MET A 41 13.31 -1.14 5.53
C MET A 41 14.41 -0.16 5.06
N ALA A 42 14.09 0.72 4.13
CA ALA A 42 14.95 1.81 3.68
C ALA A 42 15.04 2.99 4.66
N GLY A 43 14.42 2.89 5.85
CA GLY A 43 14.48 3.89 6.91
C GLY A 43 13.45 5.03 6.79
N ASN A 44 12.47 4.93 5.90
CA ASN A 44 11.46 5.96 5.73
C ASN A 44 10.27 5.80 6.69
N LYS A 45 9.61 6.91 7.02
CA LYS A 45 8.40 6.94 7.85
C LYS A 45 7.18 6.74 6.95
N VAL A 46 6.59 5.55 6.99
CA VAL A 46 5.53 5.14 6.06
C VAL A 46 4.18 5.03 6.75
N LEU A 47 3.19 5.78 6.24
CA LEU A 47 1.77 5.53 6.50
C LEU A 47 1.17 4.87 5.25
N MET A 48 0.62 3.68 5.42
CA MET A 48 -0.13 2.99 4.36
C MET A 48 -1.59 2.95 4.77
N VAL A 49 -2.48 3.39 3.90
CA VAL A 49 -3.92 3.45 4.17
C VAL A 49 -4.66 2.70 3.06
N SER A 50 -5.58 1.83 3.48
CA SER A 50 -6.49 1.08 2.63
C SER A 50 -7.88 1.04 3.28
N GLY A 51 -8.87 0.55 2.56
CA GLY A 51 -10.27 0.53 2.96
C GLY A 51 -11.13 -0.16 1.92
N THR A 52 -12.43 0.00 2.04
CA THR A 52 -13.41 -0.31 0.99
C THR A 52 -14.17 0.97 0.66
N ASP A 53 -14.43 1.21 -0.61
CA ASP A 53 -15.37 2.26 -1.05
C ASP A 53 -16.82 1.76 -0.88
#